data_AF-A0A2A5JMP2-F1
#
_entry.id   AF-A0A2A5JMP2-F1
#
_cell.length_a   1.000
_cell.length_b   1.000
_cell.length_c   1.000
_cell.angle_alpha   90.00
_cell.angle_beta   90.00
_cell.angle_gamma   90.00
#
_symmetry.space_group_name_H-M   'P 1'
#
loop_
_entity.id
_entity.type
_entity.pdbx_description
1 polymer ?
#
loop_
_entity_poly.entity_id
_entity_poly.type
_entity_poly.pdbx_seq_one_letter_code
_entity_poly.pdbx_strand_id
1 'polypeptide(L)'
;MRNILIIFYFFSFASFADMVPPDVELTPKNAFCLGFTLERPTDEFVGLNYPKVIEGKWTPVSTVVEYRLNENPIFITKTNFEKVNELDATVILGFHETIHSGGDAAVLITYQCTSKCGTNYLKSYSVPSIVKYIEANVKQCL
;
A
#
# COMPACT_ATOMS: atom_id res chain seq x y z
N MET A 1 35.96 -41.30 0.99
CA MET A 1 35.50 -39.90 0.78
C MET A 1 34.56 -39.84 -0.41
N ARG A 2 33.29 -40.22 -0.23
CA ARG A 2 32.29 -40.24 -1.32
C ARG A 2 30.89 -40.24 -0.72
N ASN A 3 30.49 -39.20 0.03
CA ASN A 3 29.12 -39.11 0.59
C ASN A 3 28.73 -37.70 1.14
N ILE A 4 29.30 -36.59 0.65
CA ILE A 4 29.00 -35.25 1.21
C ILE A 4 28.37 -34.27 0.19
N LEU A 5 28.12 -34.68 -1.06
CA LEU A 5 27.75 -33.74 -2.12
C LEU A 5 26.26 -33.62 -2.46
N ILE A 6 25.35 -34.35 -1.78
CA ILE A 6 23.92 -34.38 -2.18
C ILE A 6 23.01 -33.60 -1.22
N ILE A 7 23.50 -33.16 -0.05
CA ILE A 7 22.63 -32.53 0.97
C ILE A 7 22.37 -31.03 0.71
N PHE A 8 23.09 -30.39 -0.20
CA PHE A 8 22.95 -28.94 -0.42
C PHE A 8 21.89 -28.53 -1.46
N TYR A 9 21.17 -29.46 -2.09
CA TYR A 9 20.22 -29.12 -3.16
C TYR A 9 18.80 -28.74 -2.66
N PHE A 10 18.52 -28.81 -1.36
CA PHE A 10 17.16 -28.60 -0.82
C PHE A 10 16.93 -27.29 -0.06
N PHE A 11 17.93 -26.41 0.05
CA PHE A 11 17.79 -25.16 0.83
C PHE A 11 17.74 -23.87 0.03
N SER A 12 17.63 -23.94 -1.29
CA SER A 12 17.30 -22.77 -2.12
C SER A 12 15.79 -22.62 -2.27
N PHE A 13 15.07 -22.51 -1.16
CA PHE A 13 13.81 -21.75 -1.19
C PHE A 13 14.22 -20.29 -1.29
N ALA A 14 14.08 -19.72 -2.49
CA ALA A 14 13.96 -18.29 -2.62
C ALA A 14 12.77 -17.89 -1.74
N SER A 15 13.05 -17.44 -0.52
CA SER A 15 12.07 -16.77 0.31
C SER A 15 11.80 -15.44 -0.40
N PHE A 16 10.92 -15.46 -1.39
CA PHE A 16 10.19 -14.26 -1.75
C PHE A 16 9.56 -13.82 -0.44
N ALA A 17 10.02 -12.68 0.07
CA ALA A 17 9.39 -12.03 1.21
C ALA A 17 7.99 -11.65 0.71
N ASP A 18 7.05 -12.57 0.84
CA ASP A 18 5.64 -12.30 0.57
C ASP A 18 5.27 -11.12 1.45
N MET A 19 4.93 -10.02 0.79
CA MET A 19 4.40 -8.84 1.43
C MET A 19 3.20 -9.31 2.25
N VAL A 20 3.26 -9.10 3.58
CA VAL A 20 2.21 -9.57 4.49
C VAL A 20 0.85 -9.16 3.91
N PRO A 21 -0.07 -10.11 3.66
CA PRO A 21 -1.32 -9.80 3.01
C PRO A 21 -2.06 -8.74 3.83
N PRO A 22 -2.62 -7.71 3.17
CA PRO A 22 -3.24 -6.58 3.85
C PRO A 22 -4.46 -7.03 4.64
N ASP A 23 -4.67 -6.42 5.81
CA ASP A 23 -5.86 -6.70 6.63
C ASP A 23 -7.14 -6.17 5.97
N VAL A 24 -7.04 -5.09 5.21
CA VAL A 24 -8.18 -4.45 4.54
C VAL A 24 -7.79 -4.03 3.13
N GLU A 25 -8.53 -4.55 2.14
CA GLU A 25 -8.47 -4.00 0.78
C GLU A 25 -9.42 -2.80 0.65
N LEU A 26 -8.87 -1.65 0.27
CA LEU A 26 -9.58 -0.42 0.00
C LEU A 26 -10.23 -0.51 -1.37
N THR A 27 -11.55 -0.53 -1.35
CA THR A 27 -12.41 -0.36 -2.52
C THR A 27 -13.01 1.05 -2.47
N PRO A 28 -13.43 1.64 -3.60
CA PRO A 28 -14.05 2.97 -3.56
C PRO A 28 -15.26 3.07 -2.63
N LYS A 29 -15.94 1.94 -2.36
CA LYS A 29 -17.09 1.86 -1.45
C LYS A 29 -16.70 2.01 0.02
N ASN A 30 -15.64 1.33 0.49
CA ASN A 30 -15.25 1.36 1.90
C ASN A 30 -14.24 2.48 2.21
N ALA A 31 -13.43 2.87 1.23
CA ALA A 31 -12.30 3.77 1.42
C ALA A 31 -12.78 5.16 1.84
N PHE A 32 -13.82 5.69 1.20
CA PHE A 32 -14.38 6.98 1.60
C PHE A 32 -14.91 6.96 3.04
N CYS A 33 -15.66 5.92 3.41
CA CYS A 33 -16.27 5.82 4.73
C CYS A 33 -15.21 5.53 5.83
N LEU A 34 -13.98 5.16 5.42
CA LEU A 34 -12.78 5.08 6.26
C LEU A 34 -11.93 6.36 6.25
N GLY A 35 -12.31 7.40 5.49
CA GLY A 35 -11.60 8.67 5.41
C GLY A 35 -10.48 8.75 4.37
N PHE A 36 -10.38 7.77 3.47
CA PHE A 36 -9.45 7.81 2.33
C PHE A 36 -10.07 8.55 1.16
N THR A 37 -9.31 9.41 0.50
CA THR A 37 -9.76 10.16 -0.69
C THR A 37 -8.68 10.19 -1.75
N LEU A 38 -9.09 10.41 -3.00
CA LEU A 38 -8.16 10.69 -4.09
C LEU A 38 -8.17 12.16 -4.43
N GLU A 39 -6.98 12.70 -4.65
CA GLU A 39 -6.76 13.98 -5.29
C GLU A 39 -6.04 13.74 -6.62
N ARG A 40 -6.52 14.36 -7.69
CA ARG A 40 -5.85 14.30 -8.99
C ARG A 40 -5.44 15.71 -9.37
N PRO A 41 -4.25 16.15 -8.96
CA PRO A 41 -3.75 17.45 -9.40
C PRO A 41 -3.53 17.48 -10.93
N THR A 42 -3.20 16.35 -11.57
CA THR A 42 -3.03 16.20 -13.04
C THR A 42 -3.25 14.73 -13.46
N ASP A 43 -3.11 14.42 -14.76
CA ASP A 43 -3.14 13.03 -15.30
C ASP A 43 -1.83 12.24 -15.04
N GLU A 44 -0.76 12.95 -14.65
CA GLU A 44 0.57 12.40 -14.36
C GLU A 44 0.74 12.09 -12.86
N PHE A 45 -0.07 12.72 -12.01
CA PHE A 45 0.04 12.67 -10.56
C PHE A 45 -1.28 12.32 -9.89
N VAL A 46 -1.24 11.31 -9.03
CA VAL A 46 -2.38 10.90 -8.19
C VAL A 46 -1.97 10.99 -6.72
N GLY A 47 -2.69 11.79 -5.95
CA GLY A 47 -2.61 11.82 -4.49
C GLY A 47 -3.62 10.85 -3.88
N LEU A 48 -3.16 9.88 -3.09
CA LEU A 48 -4.00 9.10 -2.20
C LEU A 48 -3.89 9.69 -0.79
N ASN A 49 -4.93 10.40 -0.37
CA ASN A 49 -5.05 10.92 0.98
C ASN A 49 -5.53 9.81 1.90
N TYR A 50 -4.90 9.69 3.06
CA TYR A 50 -5.24 8.70 4.07
C TYR A 50 -5.48 9.38 5.44
N PRO A 51 -6.38 8.81 6.26
CA PRO A 51 -6.70 9.40 7.56
C PRO A 51 -5.51 9.32 8.52
N LYS A 52 -5.25 10.41 9.26
CA LYS A 52 -4.22 10.43 10.30
C LYS A 52 -4.54 9.50 11.47
N VAL A 53 -5.82 9.28 11.74
CA VAL A 53 -6.31 8.39 12.78
C VAL A 53 -7.55 7.66 12.29
N ILE A 54 -7.57 6.33 12.41
CA ILE A 54 -8.76 5.50 12.18
C ILE A 54 -9.30 5.03 13.53
N GLU A 55 -10.63 5.14 13.72
CA GLU A 55 -11.33 4.71 14.94
C GLU A 55 -10.73 5.26 16.25
N GLY A 56 -10.08 6.42 16.22
CA GLY A 56 -9.45 7.04 17.39
C GLY A 56 -8.24 6.30 17.98
N LYS A 57 -7.73 5.23 17.34
CA LYS A 57 -6.67 4.38 17.91
C LYS A 57 -5.60 3.91 16.93
N TRP A 58 -5.82 4.01 15.63
CA TRP A 58 -4.86 3.55 14.61
C TRP A 58 -4.17 4.76 13.99
N THR A 59 -2.84 4.83 14.08
CA THR A 59 -2.02 5.89 13.46
C THR A 59 -1.10 5.32 12.40
N PRO A 60 -0.93 5.97 11.23
CA PRO A 60 -0.08 5.46 10.16
C PRO A 60 1.38 5.45 10.60
N VAL A 61 2.10 4.39 10.23
CA VAL A 61 3.53 4.20 10.56
C VAL A 61 4.40 3.92 9.35
N SER A 62 3.84 3.43 8.25
CA SER A 62 4.55 3.34 6.99
C SER A 62 3.62 3.25 5.79
N THR A 63 4.16 3.58 4.62
CA THR A 63 3.57 3.28 3.33
C THR A 63 4.54 2.47 2.50
N VAL A 64 4.00 1.57 1.68
CA VAL A 64 4.71 0.87 0.62
C VAL A 64 3.97 1.16 -0.67
N VAL A 65 4.71 1.50 -1.72
CA VAL A 65 4.17 1.68 -3.06
C VAL A 65 4.94 0.77 -3.99
N GLU A 66 4.24 -0.11 -4.68
CA GLU A 66 4.78 -0.93 -5.77
C GLU A 66 4.27 -0.37 -7.09
N TYR A 67 5.17 0.13 -7.92
CA TYR A 67 4.85 0.60 -9.24
C TYR A 67 4.92 -0.54 -10.24
N ARG A 68 4.00 -0.54 -11.20
CA ARG A 68 3.90 -1.52 -12.27
C ARG A 68 3.81 -0.84 -13.63
N LEU A 69 4.34 -1.51 -14.64
CA LEU A 69 4.17 -1.15 -16.05
C LEU A 69 3.71 -2.39 -16.82
N ASN A 70 2.53 -2.32 -17.44
CA ASN A 70 1.91 -3.45 -18.14
C ASN A 70 1.86 -4.71 -17.24
N GLU A 71 1.34 -4.55 -16.03
CA GLU A 71 1.21 -5.59 -14.99
C GLU A 71 2.52 -6.10 -14.38
N ASN A 72 3.69 -5.65 -14.86
CA ASN A 72 4.99 -6.07 -14.33
C ASN A 72 5.50 -5.09 -13.27
N PRO A 73 5.93 -5.56 -12.08
CA PRO A 73 6.52 -4.70 -11.06
C PRO A 73 7.85 -4.10 -11.55
N ILE A 74 7.99 -2.78 -11.46
CA ILE A 74 9.19 -2.05 -11.89
C ILE A 74 10.05 -1.59 -10.71
N PHE A 75 9.42 -1.10 -9.64
CA PHE A 75 10.12 -0.72 -8.41
C PHE A 75 9.17 -0.63 -7.21
N ILE A 76 9.73 -0.73 -6.02
CA ILE A 76 9.01 -0.62 -4.75
C ILE A 76 9.67 0.47 -3.90
N THR A 77 8.85 1.38 -3.37
CA THR A 77 9.29 2.38 -2.38
C THR A 77 8.63 2.12 -1.04
N LYS A 78 9.37 2.30 0.05
CA LYS A 78 8.84 2.25 1.40
C LYS A 78 9.18 3.54 2.14
N THR A 79 8.17 4.17 2.70
CA THR A 79 8.33 5.36 3.54
C THR A 79 7.90 4.98 4.96
N ASN A 80 8.80 5.13 5.93
CA ASN A 80 8.45 4.99 7.34
C ASN A 80 8.17 6.37 7.92
N PHE A 81 7.10 6.48 8.69
CA PHE A 81 6.75 7.71 9.37
C PHE A 81 7.36 7.69 10.77
N GLU A 82 8.60 8.18 10.89
CA GLU A 82 9.18 8.44 12.21
C GLU A 82 8.52 9.67 12.83
N LYS A 83 7.53 9.48 13.70
CA LYS A 83 6.85 10.56 14.45
C LYS A 83 6.52 11.78 13.56
N VAL A 84 5.94 11.54 12.39
CA VAL A 84 5.71 12.59 11.40
C VAL A 84 4.65 13.54 11.93
N ASN A 85 5.12 14.71 12.35
CA ASN A 85 4.33 15.85 12.78
C ASN A 85 3.90 16.69 11.55
N GLU A 86 3.77 16.06 10.39
CA GLU A 86 3.48 16.75 9.14
C GLU A 86 2.01 16.63 8.79
N LEU A 87 1.49 17.76 8.31
CA LEU A 87 0.07 18.03 8.20
C LEU A 87 -0.60 17.29 7.03
N ASP A 88 0.17 16.66 6.14
CA ASP A 88 -0.33 16.15 4.87
C ASP A 88 -0.16 14.63 4.77
N ALA A 89 -1.21 13.91 5.15
CA ALA A 89 -1.28 12.46 5.08
C ALA A 89 -1.65 12.02 3.65
N THR A 90 -0.70 12.18 2.72
CA THR A 90 -0.90 11.91 1.30
C THR A 90 0.24 11.07 0.73
N VAL A 91 -0.11 10.04 -0.04
CA VAL A 91 0.84 9.34 -0.92
C VAL A 91 0.70 9.94 -2.32
N ILE A 92 1.73 10.63 -2.80
CA ILE A 92 1.75 11.15 -4.17
C ILE A 92 2.40 10.11 -5.07
N LEU A 93 1.67 9.70 -6.10
CA LEU A 93 2.08 8.76 -7.12
C LEU A 93 2.34 9.52 -8.41
N GLY A 94 3.58 9.43 -8.92
CA GLY A 94 3.96 10.03 -10.20
C GLY A 94 4.17 8.96 -11.28
N PHE A 95 3.64 9.19 -12.47
CA PHE A 95 3.81 8.31 -13.63
C PHE A 95 4.67 8.99 -14.68
N HIS A 96 5.55 8.23 -15.36
CA HIS A 96 6.55 8.79 -16.29
C HIS A 96 5.93 9.47 -17.53
N GLU A 97 4.73 9.07 -17.93
CA GLU A 97 3.99 9.69 -19.04
C GLU A 97 2.56 10.02 -18.61
N THR A 98 1.73 9.02 -18.36
CA THR A 98 0.38 9.18 -17.79
C THR A 98 0.00 7.88 -17.07
N ILE A 99 -1.04 7.94 -16.24
CA ILE A 99 -1.68 6.73 -15.70
C ILE A 99 -2.29 5.82 -16.80
N HIS A 100 -2.52 6.35 -18.00
CA HIS A 100 -3.11 5.62 -19.13
C HIS A 100 -2.10 4.89 -20.01
N SER A 101 -0.79 5.14 -19.85
CA SER A 101 0.28 4.48 -20.62
C SER A 101 0.65 3.08 -20.10
N GLY A 102 -0.29 2.36 -19.48
CA GLY A 102 -0.06 1.06 -18.85
C GLY A 102 0.62 1.12 -17.48
N GLY A 103 0.79 2.33 -16.91
CA GLY A 103 1.30 2.52 -15.56
C GLY A 103 0.24 2.21 -14.51
N ASP A 104 0.64 1.54 -13.43
CA ASP A 104 -0.21 1.29 -12.26
C ASP A 104 0.63 1.34 -10.99
N ALA A 105 -0.03 1.44 -9.84
CA ALA A 105 0.62 1.37 -8.55
C ALA A 105 -0.29 0.65 -7.54
N ALA A 106 0.31 -0.26 -6.78
CA ALA A 106 -0.28 -0.80 -5.57
C ALA A 106 0.24 0.00 -4.37
N VAL A 107 -0.65 0.42 -3.47
CA VAL A 107 -0.30 1.15 -2.24
C VAL A 107 -0.70 0.31 -1.04
N LEU A 108 0.19 0.17 -0.06
CA LEU A 108 -0.08 -0.39 1.26
C LEU A 108 0.22 0.66 2.31
N ILE A 109 -0.70 0.88 3.23
CA ILE A 109 -0.56 1.83 4.33
C ILE A 109 -0.71 1.04 5.63
N THR A 110 0.37 0.95 6.39
CA THR A 110 0.38 0.25 7.68
C THR A 110 0.15 1.25 8.79
N TYR A 111 -0.82 0.92 9.64
CA TYR A 111 -1.17 1.62 10.87
C TYR A 111 -0.71 0.82 12.07
N GLN A 112 -0.32 1.52 13.11
CA GLN A 112 -0.06 0.98 14.43
C GLN A 112 -1.14 1.43 15.39
N CYS A 113 -1.56 0.53 16.27
CA CYS A 113 -2.45 0.88 17.36
C CYS A 113 -1.69 1.62 18.46
N THR A 114 -2.24 2.76 18.87
CA THR A 114 -1.72 3.60 19.97
C THR A 114 -2.45 3.37 21.30
N SER A 115 -3.42 2.44 21.33
CA SER A 115 -4.24 2.09 22.49
C SER A 115 -4.13 0.58 22.82
N LYS A 116 -5.01 0.05 23.68
CA LYS A 116 -5.02 -1.36 24.12
C LYS A 116 -5.53 -2.31 23.01
N CYS A 117 -4.73 -2.59 21.97
CA CYS A 117 -5.12 -3.48 20.87
C CYS A 117 -4.72 -4.95 21.02
N GLY A 118 -4.35 -5.41 22.21
CA GLY A 118 -3.92 -6.80 22.43
C GLY A 118 -2.68 -7.12 21.59
N THR A 119 -2.62 -8.32 21.00
CA THR A 119 -1.47 -8.79 20.20
C THR A 119 -1.44 -8.23 18.78
N ASN A 120 -2.57 -7.74 18.25
CA ASN A 120 -2.68 -7.21 16.89
C ASN A 120 -2.48 -5.69 16.93
N TYR A 121 -1.22 -5.28 17.03
CA TYR A 121 -0.85 -3.86 17.13
C TYR A 121 -0.62 -3.21 15.76
N LEU A 122 -0.61 -3.96 14.66
CA LEU A 122 -0.52 -3.46 13.29
C LEU A 122 -1.80 -3.77 12.52
N LYS A 123 -2.17 -2.87 11.62
CA LYS A 123 -3.26 -3.06 10.66
C LYS A 123 -2.89 -2.40 9.34
N SER A 124 -3.02 -3.10 8.22
CA SER A 124 -2.63 -2.59 6.91
C SER A 124 -3.83 -2.43 5.98
N TYR A 125 -3.84 -1.34 5.23
CA TYR A 125 -4.86 -1.02 4.22
C TYR A 125 -4.21 -0.97 2.85
N SER A 126 -4.75 -1.68 1.86
CA SER A 126 -4.17 -1.74 0.51
C SER A 126 -5.08 -1.14 -0.56
N VAL A 127 -4.49 -0.48 -1.55
CA VAL A 127 -5.08 -0.22 -2.86
C VAL A 127 -4.27 -1.07 -3.86
N PRO A 128 -4.76 -2.23 -4.33
CA PRO A 128 -3.96 -3.13 -5.17
C PRO A 128 -3.66 -2.61 -6.58
N SER A 129 -4.45 -1.64 -7.05
CA SER A 129 -4.31 -0.99 -8.34
C SER A 129 -4.96 0.39 -8.25
N ILE A 130 -4.16 1.44 -8.32
CA ILE A 130 -4.66 2.81 -8.29
C ILE A 130 -5.49 3.12 -9.54
N VAL A 131 -5.15 2.52 -10.69
CA VAL A 131 -5.90 2.64 -11.94
C VAL A 131 -7.32 2.11 -11.77
N LYS A 132 -7.48 0.86 -11.33
CA LYS A 132 -8.80 0.25 -11.12
C LYS A 132 -9.58 0.99 -10.04
N TYR A 133 -8.89 1.44 -9.00
CA TYR A 133 -9.49 2.23 -7.93
C TYR A 133 -10.04 3.58 -8.43
N ILE A 134 -9.35 4.21 -9.38
CA ILE A 134 -9.76 5.43 -10.10
C ILE A 134 -10.96 5.18 -11.02
N GLU A 135 -10.92 4.13 -11.83
CA GLU A 135 -11.94 3.80 -12.84
C GLU A 135 -13.28 3.44 -12.21
N ALA A 136 -13.25 2.85 -11.01
CA ALA A 136 -14.44 2.35 -10.35
C ALA A 136 -15.42 3.45 -9.88
N ASN A 137 -15.06 4.75 -9.93
CA ASN A 137 -15.99 5.91 -9.92
C ASN A 137 -17.20 5.87 -8.93
N VAL A 138 -17.03 5.38 -7.69
CA VAL A 138 -18.15 5.33 -6.73
C VAL A 138 -18.12 6.52 -5.76
N LYS A 139 -19.19 7.34 -5.75
CA LYS A 139 -19.48 8.30 -4.68
C LYS A 139 -20.38 7.68 -3.59
N GLN A 140 -19.79 7.58 -2.39
CA GLN A 140 -20.28 7.72 -0.99
C GLN A 140 -21.61 7.10 -0.49
N CYS A 141 -21.51 6.57 0.73
CA CYS A 141 -22.56 6.05 1.62
C CYS A 141 -23.74 7.04 1.80
N LEU A 142 -24.99 6.55 1.68
CA LEU A 142 -26.23 7.25 2.09
C LEU A 142 -26.32 7.40 3.61
#